data_AF-A0ABD0Q921-F1
#
_entry.id   AF-A0ABD0Q921-F1
#
_cell.length_a   1.000
_cell.length_b   1.000
_cell.length_c   1.000
_cell.angle_alpha   90.00
_cell.angle_beta   90.00
_cell.angle_gamma   90.00
#
_symmetry.space_group_name_H-M   'P 1'
#
loop_
_entity.id
_entity.type
_entity.pdbx_description
1 polymer ?
#
loop_
_entity_poly.entity_id
_entity_poly.type
_entity_poly.pdbx_seq_one_letter_code
_entity_poly.pdbx_strand_id
1 'polypeptide(L)' 'LRDDFRQTPSDVVVAAGEPAVMECIPPRGHPEPTISWKRNNVKVNDKDERIT' A
#
# COMPACT_ATOMS: atom_id res chain seq x y z
N LEU A 1 11.77 1.20 18.66
CA LEU A 1 10.54 1.67 18.01
C LEU A 1 9.75 0.40 17.69
N ARG A 2 8.43 0.34 17.87
CA ARG A 2 7.69 -0.83 17.33
C ARG A 2 7.52 -0.55 15.85
N ASP A 3 8.45 -1.06 15.05
CA ASP A 3 8.59 -0.82 13.62
C ASP A 3 7.59 -1.64 12.77
N ASP A 4 6.74 -2.43 13.43
CA ASP A 4 5.77 -3.28 12.76
C ASP A 4 4.54 -2.46 12.34
N PHE A 5 4.22 -2.54 11.05
CA PHE A 5 2.95 -2.06 10.53
C PHE A 5 1.80 -2.67 11.34
N ARG A 6 0.82 -1.83 11.69
CA ARG A 6 -0.41 -2.31 12.36
C ARG A 6 -1.18 -3.26 11.45
N GLN A 7 -1.03 -3.10 10.14
CA GLN A 7 -1.49 -4.04 9.12
C GLN A 7 -0.49 -4.05 7.96
N THR A 8 0.09 -5.22 7.71
CA THR A 8 0.96 -5.46 6.56
C THR A 8 0.13 -5.84 5.34
N PRO A 9 0.48 -5.35 4.14
CA PRO A 9 -0.15 -5.83 2.92
C PRO A 9 0.14 -7.31 2.71
N SER A 10 -0.79 -8.00 2.08
CA SER A 10 -0.69 -9.43 1.75
C SER A 10 -1.11 -9.66 0.30
N ASP A 11 -0.75 -10.82 -0.24
CA ASP A 11 -1.06 -11.19 -1.61
C ASP A 11 -2.58 -11.38 -1.77
N VAL A 12 -3.12 -10.81 -2.86
CA VAL A 12 -4.54 -10.93 -3.22
C VAL A 12 -4.68 -11.55 -4.61
N VAL A 13 -5.65 -12.44 -4.76
CA VAL A 13 -6.03 -13.05 -6.04
C VAL A 13 -7.37 -12.46 -6.46
N VAL A 14 -7.42 -11.88 -7.66
CA VAL A 14 -8.61 -11.24 -8.20
C VAL A 14 -8.89 -11.71 -9.63
N ALA A 15 -10.15 -11.61 -10.05
CA ALA A 15 -10.53 -11.85 -11.44
C ALA A 15 -10.02 -10.72 -12.34
N ALA A 16 -9.83 -11.02 -13.63
CA ALA A 16 -9.43 -10.00 -14.59
C ALA A 16 -10.51 -8.93 -14.75
N GLY A 17 -10.12 -7.67 -14.65
CA GLY A 17 -11.03 -6.51 -14.72
C GLY A 17 -11.55 -6.03 -13.37
N GLU A 18 -11.41 -6.84 -12.31
CA GLU A 18 -11.77 -6.45 -10.95
C GLU A 18 -10.61 -5.72 -10.25
N PRO A 19 -10.91 -4.78 -9.32
CA PRO A 19 -9.89 -4.08 -8.55
C PRO A 19 -9.21 -5.00 -7.53
N ALA A 20 -7.89 -4.85 -7.39
CA ALA A 20 -7.11 -5.47 -6.31
C ALA A 20 -6.85 -4.45 -5.21
N VAL A 21 -7.24 -4.78 -3.97
CA VAL A 21 -7.04 -3.92 -2.80
C VAL A 21 -5.94 -4.51 -1.93
N MET A 22 -4.90 -3.72 -1.65
CA MET A 22 -3.84 -4.07 -0.72
C MET A 22 -3.88 -3.10 0.47
N GLU A 23 -4.36 -3.58 1.62
CA GLU A 23 -4.47 -2.76 2.83
C GLU A 23 -3.11 -2.60 3.52
N CYS A 24 -2.83 -1.40 4.00
CA CYS A 24 -1.61 -1.09 4.75
C CYS A 24 -1.91 -0.03 5.80
N ILE A 25 -1.56 -0.32 7.06
CA ILE A 25 -1.73 0.63 8.17
C ILE A 25 -0.36 0.84 8.84
N PRO A 26 0.25 2.03 8.72
CA PRO A 26 1.56 2.30 9.30
C PRO A 26 1.47 2.35 10.82
N PRO A 27 2.57 2.19 11.56
CA PRO A 27 2.57 2.40 13.01
C PRO A 27 2.08 3.83 13.36
N ARG A 28 1.66 4.07 14.60
CA ARG A 28 1.39 5.45 15.05
C ARG A 28 2.72 6.14 15.32
N GLY A 29 2.88 7.39 14.89
CA GLY A 29 4.12 8.15 15.05
C GLY A 29 3.87 9.66 15.08
N HIS A 30 4.82 10.40 15.64
CA HIS A 30 4.82 11.86 15.56
C HIS A 30 6.17 12.35 15.00
N PRO A 31 6.19 13.04 13.83
CA PRO A 31 5.04 13.36 12.99
C PRO A 31 4.35 12.12 12.41
N GLU A 32 3.12 12.28 11.92
CA GLU A 32 2.37 11.18 11.28
C GLU A 32 3.20 10.56 10.15
N PRO A 33 3.32 9.22 10.09
CA PRO A 33 4.12 8.55 9.07
C PRO A 33 3.43 8.58 7.70
N THR A 34 4.26 8.63 6.66
CA THR A 34 3.81 8.61 5.26
C THR A 34 3.93 7.20 4.68
N ILE A 35 2.92 6.79 3.90
CA ILE A 35 2.91 5.51 3.18
C ILE A 35 3.29 5.75 1.72
N SER A 36 4.03 4.82 1.11
CA SER A 36 4.25 4.82 -0.34
C SER A 36 4.28 3.40 -0.88
N TRP A 37 3.79 3.22 -2.10
CA TRP A 37 3.74 1.94 -2.79
C TRP A 37 4.78 1.86 -3.89
N LYS A 38 5.29 0.65 -4.13
CA LYS A 38 6.18 0.33 -5.25
C LYS A 38 5.63 -0.87 -6.01
N ARG A 39 5.71 -0.83 -7.34
CA ARG A 39 5.45 -1.95 -8.24
C ARG A 39 6.75 -2.26 -8.98
N ASN A 40 7.26 -3.47 -8.85
CA ASN A 40 8.53 -3.89 -9.49
C ASN A 40 9.68 -2.91 -9.18
N ASN A 41 9.84 -2.55 -7.90
CA ASN A 41 10.82 -1.57 -7.40
C ASN A 41 10.65 -0.11 -7.88
N VAL A 42 9.64 0.19 -8.70
CA VAL A 42 9.33 1.54 -9.17
C VAL A 42 8.22 2.14 -8.30
N LYS A 43 8.39 3.40 -7.88
CA LYS A 43 7.36 4.12 -7.11
C LYS A 43 6.07 4.20 -7.93
N VAL A 44 4.96 3.84 -7.30
CA VAL A 44 3.63 3.93 -7.88
C VAL A 44 3.27 5.41 -8.04
N ASN A 45 2.74 5.77 -9.22
CA ASN A 45 2.15 7.08 -9.47
C ASN A 45 0.66 7.02 -9.12
N ASP A 46 0.25 7.82 -8.15
CA ASP A 46 -1.13 7.98 -7.71
C ASP A 46 -2.02 8.67 -8.77
N LYS A 47 -1.43 9.20 -9.84
CA LYS A 47 -2.15 9.77 -10.98
C LYS A 47 -2.38 8.79 -12.13
N ASP A 48 -1.96 7.54 -11.99
CA ASP A 48 -2.28 6.48 -12.96
C ASP A 48 -3.76 6.13 -12.81
N GLU A 49 -4.54 6.17 -13.90
CA GLU A 49 -5.99 5.88 -13.90
C GLU A 49 -6.33 4.49 -13.33
N ARG A 50 -5.36 3.58 -13.29
CA ARG A 50 -5.50 2.23 -12.73
C ARG A 50 -5.34 2.18 -11.21
N ILE A 51 -5.10 3.31 -10.55
CA ILE A 51 -4.74 3.41 -9.12
C ILE A 51 -5.63 4.47 -8.47
N THR A 52 -6.41 4.05 -7.47
CA THR A 52 -7.41 4.88 -6.77
C THR A 52 -7.38 4.61 -5.29
#